data_AF-A0A0Q8CEE0-F1
#
_entry.id   AF-A0A0Q8CEE0-F1
#
_cell.length_a   1.000
_cell.length_b   1.000
_cell.length_c   1.000
_cell.angle_alpha   90.00
_cell.angle_beta   90.00
_cell.angle_gamma   90.00
#
_symmetry.space_group_name_H-M   'P 1'
#
loop_
_entity.id
_entity.type
_entity.pdbx_description
1 polymer ?
#
loop_
_entity_poly.entity_id
_entity_poly.type
_entity_poly.pdbx_seq_one_letter_code
_entity_poly.pdbx_strand_id
1 'polypeptide(L)'
;MSVGRRTVFCMSTIEINTPTEARRFACPDCRSGATVQIIYGIPDDVLRAAADDGDVVLGGWLTENDAPTRHCRACGSEWVDADEYVERLHST
;
A
#
# COMPACT_ATOMS: atom_id res chain seq x y z
N MET A 1 -25.93 31.25 23.64
CA MET A 1 -26.72 30.35 22.79
C MET A 1 -26.03 29.00 22.82
N SER A 2 -26.67 28.06 23.51
CA SER A 2 -26.12 26.77 23.90
C SER A 2 -26.38 25.76 22.78
N VAL A 3 -25.36 25.08 22.28
CA VAL A 3 -25.54 23.79 21.63
C VAL A 3 -24.64 22.79 22.36
N GLY A 4 -25.31 21.80 22.94
CA GLY A 4 -24.81 20.96 24.01
C GLY A 4 -23.67 20.04 23.57
N ARG A 5 -22.77 19.84 24.53
CA ARG A 5 -21.84 18.71 24.57
C ARG A 5 -22.64 17.42 24.41
N ARG A 6 -22.40 16.69 23.32
CA ARG A 6 -22.75 15.27 23.22
C ARG A 6 -21.49 14.50 23.58
N THR A 7 -21.45 13.98 24.80
CA THR A 7 -20.50 12.96 25.21
C THR A 7 -20.75 11.71 24.39
N VAL A 8 -19.79 11.32 23.55
CA VAL A 8 -19.79 10.01 22.90
C VAL A 8 -18.90 9.11 23.75
N PHE A 9 -19.55 8.25 24.52
CA PHE A 9 -18.93 7.13 25.22
C PHE A 9 -19.19 5.90 24.34
N CYS A 10 -18.21 5.50 23.54
CA CYS A 10 -18.18 4.19 22.88
C CYS A 10 -16.72 3.82 22.65
N MET A 11 -16.34 2.60 23.03
CA MET A 11 -14.96 2.11 23.10
C MET A 11 -14.21 2.35 21.77
N SER A 12 -13.18 3.19 21.86
CA SER A 12 -12.07 3.38 20.93
C SER A 12 -12.43 3.57 19.45
N THR A 13 -13.04 4.71 19.12
CA THR A 13 -13.06 5.23 17.74
C THR A 13 -11.85 6.14 17.54
N ILE A 14 -10.82 5.67 16.83
CA ILE A 14 -9.74 6.55 16.36
C ILE A 14 -10.25 7.24 15.10
N GLU A 15 -10.52 8.54 15.19
CA GLU A 15 -10.85 9.39 14.05
C GLU A 15 -9.55 9.82 13.35
N ILE A 16 -9.13 9.06 12.33
CA ILE A 16 -7.93 9.39 11.54
C ILE A 16 -8.32 10.46 10.50
N ASN A 17 -8.31 11.74 10.88
CA ASN A 17 -8.33 12.85 9.94
C ASN A 17 -6.91 13.10 9.40
N THR A 18 -6.47 12.30 8.41
CA THR A 18 -5.21 12.56 7.69
C THR A 18 -5.38 12.41 6.17
N PRO A 19 -5.64 13.49 5.41
CA PRO A 19 -5.73 13.45 3.94
C PRO A 19 -4.35 13.47 3.23
N THR A 20 -3.35 12.73 3.74
CA THR A 20 -1.99 12.71 3.16
C THR A 20 -1.44 11.31 2.91
N GLU A 21 -1.89 10.28 3.64
CA GLU A 21 -1.39 8.90 3.48
C GLU A 21 -2.03 8.17 2.29
N ALA A 22 -3.33 8.40 2.06
CA ALA A 22 -4.07 7.74 0.97
C ALA A 22 -3.66 8.20 -0.44
N ARG A 23 -2.98 9.34 -0.58
CA ARG A 23 -2.46 9.83 -1.88
C ARG A 23 -1.08 9.29 -2.24
N ARG A 24 -0.33 8.74 -1.27
CA ARG A 24 0.98 8.11 -1.57
C ARG A 24 0.82 6.83 -2.37
N PHE A 25 -0.30 6.14 -2.18
CA PHE A 25 -0.64 4.90 -2.88
C PHE A 25 -1.63 5.13 -4.03
N ALA A 26 -1.76 6.35 -4.54
CA ALA A 26 -2.57 6.59 -5.73
C ALA A 26 -1.71 6.36 -6.98
N CYS A 27 -2.28 5.72 -7.99
CA CYS A 27 -1.59 5.54 -9.26
C CYS A 27 -1.28 6.91 -9.90
N PRO A 28 -0.04 7.17 -10.31
CA PRO A 28 0.33 8.44 -10.92
C PRO A 28 -0.38 8.69 -12.26
N ASP A 29 -0.68 7.63 -13.02
CA ASP A 29 -1.34 7.73 -14.33
C ASP A 29 -2.86 7.93 -14.23
N CYS A 30 -3.55 7.05 -13.51
CA CYS A 30 -5.02 7.04 -13.48
C CYS A 30 -5.63 7.60 -12.20
N ARG A 31 -4.82 7.94 -11.20
CA ARG A 31 -5.24 8.43 -9.86
C ARG A 31 -6.13 7.46 -9.07
N SER A 32 -6.25 6.21 -9.52
CA SER A 32 -6.92 5.15 -8.77
C SER A 32 -6.12 4.78 -7.52
N GLY A 33 -6.81 4.46 -6.43
CA GLY A 33 -6.20 3.85 -5.24
C GLY A 33 -5.99 2.34 -5.35
N ALA A 34 -6.31 1.73 -6.50
CA ALA A 34 -6.18 0.29 -6.72
C ALA A 34 -4.72 -0.13 -7.03
N THR A 35 -3.76 0.31 -6.22
CA THR A 35 -2.33 0.00 -6.39
C THR A 35 -1.90 -1.11 -5.45
N VAL A 36 -1.03 -2.00 -5.92
CA VAL A 36 -0.49 -3.13 -5.16
C VAL A 36 1.03 -3.18 -5.30
N GLN A 37 1.69 -3.89 -4.39
CA GLN A 37 3.14 -4.05 -4.40
C GLN A 37 3.54 -5.16 -5.40
N ILE A 38 4.66 -4.95 -6.09
CA ILE A 38 5.34 -5.98 -6.85
C ILE A 38 6.42 -6.59 -5.95
N ILE A 39 6.37 -7.91 -5.74
CA ILE A 39 7.34 -8.67 -4.97
C ILE A 39 8.15 -9.55 -5.92
N TYR A 40 9.47 -9.48 -5.78
CA TYR A 40 10.41 -10.29 -6.55
C TYR A 40 11.02 -11.39 -5.68
N GLY A 41 11.43 -12.47 -6.33
CA GLY A 41 12.08 -13.63 -5.70
C GLY A 41 11.21 -14.89 -5.72
N ILE A 42 11.55 -15.83 -4.84
CA ILE A 42 10.81 -17.08 -4.69
C ILE A 42 9.64 -16.84 -3.74
N PRO A 43 8.39 -17.05 -4.16
CA PRO A 43 7.26 -16.97 -3.25
C PRO A 43 7.18 -18.21 -2.37
N ASP A 44 7.01 -17.99 -1.07
CA ASP A 44 6.47 -19.00 -0.16
C ASP A 44 4.94 -19.15 -0.38
N ASP A 45 4.32 -20.09 0.32
CA ASP A 45 2.89 -20.39 0.13
C ASP A 45 1.98 -19.23 0.56
N VAL A 46 2.40 -18.41 1.52
CA VAL A 46 1.64 -17.25 1.99
C VAL A 46 1.65 -16.16 0.91
N LEU A 47 2.84 -15.88 0.35
CA LEU A 47 2.97 -14.90 -0.72
C LEU A 47 2.26 -15.36 -2.00
N ARG A 48 2.24 -16.66 -2.27
CA ARG A 48 1.49 -17.21 -3.41
C ARG A 48 -0.01 -17.02 -3.25
N ALA A 49 -0.55 -17.32 -2.07
CA ALA A 49 -1.97 -17.07 -1.78
C ALA A 49 -2.32 -15.58 -1.90
N ALA A 50 -1.50 -14.69 -1.34
CA ALA A 50 -1.70 -13.24 -1.47
C ALA A 50 -1.65 -12.76 -2.94
N ALA A 51 -0.83 -13.39 -3.78
CA ALA A 51 -0.82 -13.10 -5.21
C ALA A 51 -2.09 -13.61 -5.92
N ASP A 52 -2.58 -14.79 -5.53
CA ASP A 52 -3.84 -15.37 -6.05
C ASP A 52 -5.07 -14.52 -5.66
N ASP A 53 -5.09 -13.98 -4.44
CA ASP A 53 -6.10 -13.02 -3.96
C ASP A 53 -5.94 -11.61 -4.57
N GLY A 54 -4.81 -11.35 -5.23
CA GLY A 54 -4.54 -10.07 -5.90
C GLY A 54 -4.17 -8.93 -4.95
N ASP A 55 -3.70 -9.25 -3.75
CA ASP A 55 -3.15 -8.31 -2.77
C ASP A 55 -1.73 -7.85 -3.15
N VAL A 56 -1.00 -8.70 -3.87
CA VAL A 56 0.35 -8.42 -4.41
C VAL A 56 0.49 -8.95 -5.84
N VAL A 57 1.50 -8.46 -6.55
CA VAL A 57 1.90 -8.98 -7.88
C VAL A 57 3.29 -9.59 -7.75
N LEU A 58 3.51 -10.76 -8.37
CA LEU A 58 4.83 -11.37 -8.43
C LEU A 58 5.56 -10.86 -9.68
N GLY A 59 6.64 -10.10 -9.48
CA GLY A 59 7.42 -9.49 -10.57
C GLY A 59 8.40 -10.45 -11.26
N GLY A 60 8.62 -11.63 -10.67
CA GLY A 60 9.55 -12.64 -11.17
C GLY A 60 10.67 -12.93 -10.18
N TRP A 61 11.65 -13.74 -10.60
CA TRP A 61 12.71 -14.23 -9.70
C TRP A 61 13.82 -13.21 -9.43
N LEU A 62 14.27 -12.49 -10.46
CA LEU A 62 15.36 -11.50 -10.37
C LEU A 62 14.77 -10.09 -10.43
N THR A 63 15.24 -9.21 -9.55
CA THR A 63 14.97 -7.78 -9.62
C THR A 63 16.17 -7.09 -10.27
N GLU A 64 15.90 -6.18 -11.20
CA GLU A 64 16.88 -5.22 -11.72
C GLU A 64 16.82 -3.92 -10.90
N ASN A 65 17.82 -3.04 -11.01
CA ASN A 65 17.88 -1.80 -10.23
C ASN A 65 16.68 -0.86 -10.48
N ASP A 66 16.12 -0.90 -11.69
CA ASP A 66 14.99 -0.06 -12.11
C ASP A 66 13.68 -0.87 -12.18
N ALA A 67 13.65 -2.05 -11.57
CA ALA A 67 12.47 -2.90 -11.58
C ALA A 67 11.32 -2.20 -10.85
N PRO A 68 10.09 -2.20 -11.42
CA PRO A 68 8.96 -1.51 -10.81
C PRO A 68 8.61 -2.15 -9.47
N THR A 69 8.30 -1.31 -8.49
CA THR A 69 7.93 -1.75 -7.14
C THR A 69 6.42 -1.73 -6.95
N ARG A 70 5.66 -0.99 -7.77
CA ARG A 70 4.20 -0.94 -7.69
C ARG A 70 3.53 -1.23 -9.03
N HIS A 71 2.35 -1.81 -8.94
CA HIS A 71 1.46 -2.11 -10.05
C HIS A 71 0.07 -1.52 -9.78
N CYS A 72 -0.55 -0.87 -10.77
CA CYS A 72 -1.94 -0.43 -10.67
C CYS A 72 -2.88 -1.45 -11.31
N ARG A 73 -3.78 -2.04 -10.51
CA ARG A 73 -4.79 -2.99 -10.99
C ARG A 73 -5.87 -2.34 -11.87
N ALA A 74 -6.02 -1.03 -11.81
CA ALA A 74 -7.06 -0.32 -12.57
C ALA A 74 -6.62 0.02 -14.00
N CYS A 75 -5.36 0.41 -14.21
CA CYS A 75 -4.86 0.82 -15.54
C CYS A 75 -3.66 0.01 -16.03
N GLY A 76 -3.08 -0.86 -15.19
CA GLY A 76 -1.91 -1.68 -15.52
C GLY A 76 -0.57 -0.94 -15.49
N SER A 77 -0.54 0.34 -15.09
CA SER A 77 0.72 1.09 -14.97
C SER A 77 1.62 0.50 -13.89
N GLU A 78 2.93 0.57 -14.12
CA GLU A 78 3.96 0.09 -13.20
C GLU A 78 5.01 1.19 -12.99
N TRP A 79 5.45 1.37 -11.75
CA TRP A 79 6.43 2.41 -11.42
C TRP A 79 7.30 2.02 -10.22
N VAL A 80 8.43 2.71 -10.10
CA VAL A 80 9.28 2.66 -8.91
C VAL A 80 8.76 3.69 -7.92
N ASP A 81 8.21 3.21 -6.82
CA ASP A 81 7.88 4.03 -5.66
C ASP A 81 9.09 4.09 -4.73
N ALA A 82 9.54 5.31 -4.41
CA ALA A 82 10.77 5.55 -3.66
C ALA A 82 10.63 5.32 -2.14
N ASP A 83 9.43 5.01 -1.64
CA ASP A 83 9.17 4.72 -0.22
C ASP A 83 9.63 3.28 0.12
N GLU A 84 10.96 3.16 0.19
CA GLU A 84 11.72 2.68 1.34
C GLU A 84 11.45 1.25 1.87
N TYR A 85 12.15 0.27 1.28
CA TYR A 85 12.41 -1.07 1.85
C TYR A 85 13.24 -1.03 3.17
N VAL A 86 13.51 0.14 3.78
CA VAL A 86 14.55 0.35 4.81
C VAL A 86 14.02 0.43 6.25
N GLU A 87 12.74 0.72 6.50
CA GLU A 87 12.27 0.99 7.88
C GLU A 87 12.21 -0.24 8.81
N ARG A 88 12.37 -1.47 8.28
CA ARG A 88 12.36 -2.71 9.09
C ARG A 88 13.73 -3.32 9.36
N LEU A 89 14.81 -2.77 8.79
CA LEU A 89 16.19 -3.24 9.04
C LEU A 89 17.01 -2.27 9.92
N HIS A 90 16.47 -1.09 10.24
CA HIS A 90 17.16 -0.04 11.00
C HIS A 90 16.61 0.15 12.44
N SER A 91 15.95 -0.87 12.99
CA SER A 91 15.69 -0.95 14.44
C SER A 91 16.44 -2.15 15.01
N THR A 92 17.75 -1.99 15.17
CA THR A 92 18.59 -2.80 16.07
C THR A 92 19.38 -1.84 16.95
#